data_AF-A0A929Z4E1-F1
#
_entry.id   AF-A0A929Z4E1-F1
#
_cell.length_a   1.000
_cell.length_b   1.000
_cell.length_c   1.000
_cell.angle_alpha   90.00
_cell.angle_beta   90.00
_cell.angle_gamma   90.00
#
_symmetry.space_group_name_H-M   'P 1'
#
loop_
_entity.id
_entity.type
_entity.pdbx_description
1 polymer ?
#
loop_
_entity_poly.entity_id
_entity_poly.type
_entity_poly.pdbx_seq_one_letter_code
_entity_poly.pdbx_strand_id
1 'polypeptide(L)'
;RYGHHRPKAEWRRENVNRTVQLISETVRAIRPWVKITCAPIGKYADLPAQSSKGWNARDAVSQDAQLWLRRGWMDGLFPMMYFDGQHFYPFAVNWQEHTYGRPVAPGLGAYQLAPEERNWSLLQIVRQLRFIHAEGFAGEAYFRSQFLLNNVKGLLDFVHDHYAQPQLPPAMTWLDSIAPAAPQWQCRRTDHALRFTWNAVADAPPVHYNLYRLTPTGPAAVALRLSDTDFTYSPALPSLLDADYALTAMDAYGNESPLHFTHDTQSTPPRVVGYPSAFRPR
;
A
#
# COMPACT_ATOMS: atom_id res chain seq x y z
N ARG A 1 7.69 19.18 -38.62
CA ARG A 1 7.51 18.01 -39.51
C ARG A 1 6.31 17.15 -39.07
N TYR A 2 6.29 16.58 -37.88
CA TYR A 2 5.21 15.64 -37.46
C TYR A 2 4.08 16.27 -36.62
N GLY A 3 4.11 17.58 -36.42
CA GLY A 3 3.15 18.29 -35.56
C GLY A 3 1.89 18.80 -36.27
N HIS A 4 1.82 18.73 -37.61
CA HIS A 4 0.66 19.15 -38.40
C HIS A 4 0.03 20.49 -37.94
N HIS A 5 0.87 21.51 -37.72
CA HIS A 5 0.48 22.85 -37.24
C HIS A 5 -0.09 22.93 -35.80
N ARG A 6 -0.07 21.85 -35.02
CA ARG A 6 -0.42 21.91 -33.59
C ARG A 6 0.57 22.75 -32.78
N PRO A 7 0.11 23.44 -31.72
CA PRO A 7 1.00 24.07 -30.75
C PRO A 7 2.06 23.10 -30.24
N LYS A 8 3.33 23.53 -30.21
CA LYS A 8 4.47 22.66 -29.87
C LYS A 8 4.32 21.95 -28.51
N ALA A 9 3.76 22.65 -27.51
CA ALA A 9 3.52 22.10 -26.18
C ALA A 9 2.47 20.99 -26.19
N GLU A 10 1.38 21.18 -26.95
CA GLU A 10 0.34 20.17 -27.14
C GLU A 10 0.91 18.94 -27.85
N TRP A 11 1.61 19.15 -28.97
CA TRP A 11 2.22 18.06 -29.72
C TRP A 11 3.19 17.22 -28.88
N ARG A 12 4.00 17.86 -28.02
CA ARG A 12 4.89 17.14 -27.09
C ARG A 12 4.13 16.29 -26.09
N ARG A 13 3.11 16.85 -25.46
CA ARG A 13 2.26 16.14 -24.48
C ARG A 13 1.52 14.98 -25.11
N GLU A 14 1.00 15.15 -26.32
CA GLU A 14 0.37 14.05 -27.07
C GLU A 14 1.35 12.92 -27.40
N ASN A 15 2.60 13.23 -27.73
CA ASN A 15 3.60 12.18 -27.94
C ASN A 15 3.88 11.38 -26.66
N VAL A 16 4.00 12.05 -25.51
CA VAL A 16 4.17 11.36 -24.21
C VAL A 16 2.93 10.50 -23.90
N ASN A 17 1.73 11.07 -24.08
CA ASN A 17 0.47 10.36 -23.87
C ASN A 17 0.37 9.10 -24.74
N ARG A 18 0.74 9.17 -26.02
CA ARG A 18 0.72 8.01 -26.92
C ARG A 18 1.70 6.92 -26.47
N THR A 19 2.88 7.30 -25.97
CA THR A 19 3.84 6.32 -25.42
C THR A 19 3.27 5.64 -24.18
N VAL A 20 2.70 6.40 -23.26
CA VAL A 20 2.07 5.87 -22.03
C VAL A 20 0.91 4.93 -22.38
N GLN A 21 0.04 5.34 -23.30
CA GLN A 21 -1.07 4.52 -23.79
C GLN A 21 -0.56 3.21 -24.40
N LEU A 22 0.42 3.26 -25.30
CA LEU A 22 0.96 2.08 -25.96
C LEU A 22 1.56 1.09 -24.96
N ILE A 23 2.33 1.58 -23.97
CA ILE A 23 2.88 0.74 -22.90
C ILE A 23 1.74 0.08 -22.11
N SER A 24 0.72 0.87 -21.74
CA SER A 24 -0.43 0.38 -21.00
C SER A 24 -1.14 -0.74 -21.75
N GLU A 25 -1.55 -0.49 -22.99
CA GLU A 25 -2.24 -1.46 -23.85
C GLU A 25 -1.39 -2.74 -24.06
N THR A 26 -0.08 -2.59 -24.27
CA THR A 26 0.83 -3.72 -24.45
C THR A 26 0.93 -4.59 -23.19
N VAL A 27 1.13 -3.97 -22.02
CA VAL A 27 1.22 -4.71 -20.75
C VAL A 27 -0.10 -5.41 -20.45
N ARG A 28 -1.24 -4.74 -20.64
CA ARG A 28 -2.57 -5.32 -20.40
C ARG A 28 -2.89 -6.50 -21.30
N ALA A 29 -2.42 -6.49 -22.54
CA ALA A 29 -2.59 -7.61 -23.46
C ALA A 29 -1.81 -8.87 -23.04
N ILE A 30 -0.71 -8.72 -22.28
CA ILE A 30 0.18 -9.83 -21.90
C ILE A 30 -0.10 -10.31 -20.46
N ARG A 31 -0.19 -9.37 -19.50
CA ARG A 31 -0.44 -9.64 -18.08
C ARG A 31 -1.31 -8.53 -17.49
N PRO A 32 -2.65 -8.63 -17.60
CA PRO A 32 -3.56 -7.57 -17.18
C PRO A 32 -3.47 -7.19 -15.70
N TRP A 33 -3.06 -8.12 -14.84
CA TRP A 33 -2.89 -7.93 -13.40
C TRP A 33 -1.60 -7.19 -12.99
N VAL A 34 -0.70 -6.85 -13.93
CA VAL A 34 0.50 -6.05 -13.60
C VAL A 34 0.10 -4.60 -13.38
N LYS A 35 0.40 -4.06 -12.19
CA LYS A 35 0.19 -2.64 -11.86
C LYS A 35 1.12 -1.74 -12.67
N ILE A 36 0.56 -0.78 -13.38
CA ILE A 36 1.30 0.23 -14.14
C ILE A 36 1.24 1.55 -13.39
N THR A 37 2.38 2.04 -12.93
CA THR A 37 2.48 3.30 -12.18
C THR A 37 3.62 4.14 -12.70
N CYS A 38 3.63 5.42 -12.33
CA CYS A 38 4.78 6.29 -12.60
C CYS A 38 4.95 7.34 -11.50
N ALA A 39 6.14 7.92 -11.44
CA ALA A 39 6.46 9.04 -10.57
C ALA A 39 6.54 10.35 -11.40
N PRO A 40 5.44 11.11 -11.55
CA PRO A 40 5.47 12.39 -12.26
C PRO A 40 6.13 13.48 -11.42
N ILE A 41 6.43 14.63 -12.03
CA ILE A 41 6.81 15.85 -11.28
C ILE A 41 5.72 16.18 -10.24
N GLY A 42 6.13 16.50 -9.02
CA GLY A 42 5.23 16.61 -7.87
C GLY A 42 4.18 17.72 -7.93
N LYS A 43 4.30 18.69 -8.85
CA LYS A 43 3.27 19.69 -9.11
C LYS A 43 2.66 19.39 -10.47
N TYR A 44 1.35 19.14 -10.56
CA TYR A 44 0.74 18.79 -11.84
C TYR A 44 0.75 19.96 -12.84
N ALA A 45 0.21 21.11 -12.45
CA ALA A 45 0.17 22.36 -13.22
C ALA A 45 0.20 23.56 -12.25
N ASP A 46 0.16 24.79 -12.75
CA ASP A 46 -0.16 25.95 -11.91
C ASP A 46 -1.59 25.81 -11.35
N LEU A 47 -1.76 26.14 -10.07
CA LEU A 47 -3.08 26.20 -9.42
C LEU A 47 -3.58 27.65 -9.42
N PRO A 48 -4.91 27.90 -9.33
CA PRO A 48 -5.46 29.26 -9.36
C PRO A 48 -4.82 30.22 -8.35
N ALA A 49 -4.52 29.73 -7.14
CA ALA A 49 -3.92 30.52 -6.06
C ALA A 49 -2.43 30.24 -5.83
N GLN A 50 -1.83 29.29 -6.55
CA GLN A 50 -0.46 28.83 -6.25
C GLN A 50 0.32 28.50 -7.52
N SER A 51 1.35 29.30 -7.81
CA SER A 51 2.26 29.03 -8.93
C SER A 51 3.21 27.87 -8.61
N SER A 52 3.44 27.04 -9.62
CA SER A 52 4.48 26.01 -9.64
C SER A 52 5.89 26.58 -9.79
N LYS A 53 6.01 27.89 -10.06
CA LYS A 53 7.24 28.61 -10.42
C LYS A 53 7.86 28.11 -11.73
N GLY A 54 7.00 27.81 -12.71
CA GLY A 54 7.41 27.38 -14.05
C GLY A 54 7.90 25.92 -14.13
N TRP A 55 7.81 25.16 -13.04
CA TRP A 55 8.19 23.74 -12.99
C TRP A 55 7.05 22.86 -12.51
N ASN A 56 6.37 22.23 -13.46
CA ASN A 56 5.25 21.32 -13.23
C ASN A 56 5.22 20.18 -14.28
N ALA A 57 4.45 19.13 -14.00
CA ALA A 57 4.35 17.93 -14.81
C ALA A 57 3.79 18.25 -16.21
N ARG A 58 2.63 18.91 -16.28
CA ARG A 58 1.84 19.04 -17.51
C ARG A 58 2.44 19.98 -18.53
N ASP A 59 2.89 21.15 -18.08
CA ASP A 59 3.25 22.27 -18.95
C ASP A 59 4.75 22.36 -19.17
N ALA A 60 5.57 22.12 -18.13
CA ALA A 60 7.03 22.20 -18.25
C ALA A 60 7.63 20.94 -18.89
N VAL A 61 7.14 19.75 -18.51
CA VAL A 61 7.72 18.47 -18.96
C VAL A 61 6.74 17.53 -19.68
N SER A 62 5.56 18.03 -20.07
CA SER A 62 4.60 17.31 -20.93
C SER A 62 4.05 15.99 -20.34
N GLN A 63 4.03 15.87 -19.01
CA GLN A 63 3.46 14.75 -18.27
C GLN A 63 2.00 15.05 -17.90
N ASP A 64 1.04 14.61 -18.71
CA ASP A 64 -0.40 14.72 -18.43
C ASP A 64 -0.87 13.61 -17.48
N ALA A 65 -0.26 13.51 -16.30
CA ALA A 65 -0.42 12.33 -15.44
C ALA A 65 -1.85 12.14 -14.90
N GLN A 66 -2.58 13.24 -14.67
CA GLN A 66 -4.01 13.18 -14.32
C GLN A 66 -4.86 12.62 -15.46
N LEU A 67 -4.55 12.97 -16.73
CA LEU A 67 -5.20 12.32 -17.88
C LEU A 67 -4.93 10.82 -17.90
N TRP A 68 -3.71 10.38 -17.57
CA TRP A 68 -3.36 8.94 -17.59
C TRP A 68 -4.17 8.14 -16.57
N LEU A 69 -4.38 8.69 -15.37
CA LEU A 69 -5.30 8.10 -14.38
C LEU A 69 -6.73 8.05 -14.89
N ARG A 70 -7.24 9.20 -15.39
CA ARG A 70 -8.62 9.30 -15.91
C ARG A 70 -8.89 8.34 -17.06
N ARG A 71 -7.89 8.07 -17.90
CA ARG A 71 -7.99 7.13 -19.04
C ARG A 71 -7.75 5.67 -18.63
N GLY A 72 -7.37 5.40 -17.38
CA GLY A 72 -7.03 4.06 -16.92
C GLY A 72 -5.72 3.52 -17.48
N TRP A 73 -4.86 4.38 -18.04
CA TRP A 73 -3.55 3.97 -18.55
C TRP A 73 -2.55 3.70 -17.42
N MET A 74 -2.79 4.29 -16.26
CA MET A 74 -2.05 4.10 -15.02
C MET A 74 -3.00 3.63 -13.91
N ASP A 75 -2.51 2.70 -13.09
CA ASP A 75 -3.17 2.15 -11.91
C ASP A 75 -2.93 2.98 -10.66
N GLY A 76 -1.96 3.87 -10.69
CA GLY A 76 -1.65 4.78 -9.60
C GLY A 76 -0.47 5.68 -9.91
N LEU A 77 -0.26 6.70 -9.09
CA LEU A 77 0.82 7.67 -9.26
C LEU A 77 1.62 7.86 -7.97
N PHE A 78 2.90 8.20 -8.16
CA PHE A 78 3.81 8.60 -7.08
C PHE A 78 4.39 9.99 -7.33
N PRO A 79 3.62 11.08 -7.23
CA PRO A 79 4.11 12.42 -7.54
C PRO A 79 5.33 12.79 -6.69
N MET A 80 6.42 13.23 -7.32
CA MET A 80 7.69 13.54 -6.63
C MET A 80 7.61 14.89 -5.88
N MET A 81 7.03 14.89 -4.68
CA MET A 81 6.73 16.08 -3.88
C MET A 81 7.91 16.50 -2.98
N TYR A 82 9.09 16.75 -3.57
CA TYR A 82 10.34 17.07 -2.85
C TYR A 82 10.47 18.56 -2.45
N PHE A 83 9.40 19.08 -1.86
CA PHE A 83 9.25 20.48 -1.45
C PHE A 83 8.36 20.54 -0.20
N ASP A 84 8.21 21.72 0.41
CA ASP A 84 7.50 21.89 1.68
C ASP A 84 6.61 23.14 1.65
N GLY A 85 5.77 23.31 2.66
CA GLY A 85 4.96 24.51 2.88
C GLY A 85 3.96 24.75 1.75
N GLN A 86 3.84 26.02 1.32
CA GLN A 86 2.96 26.46 0.22
C GLN A 86 3.21 25.74 -1.12
N HIS A 87 4.37 25.09 -1.27
CA HIS A 87 4.67 24.32 -2.47
C HIS A 87 4.28 22.84 -2.35
N PHE A 88 3.97 22.35 -1.15
CA PHE A 88 3.54 20.99 -0.87
C PHE A 88 2.01 20.88 -0.76
N TYR A 89 1.42 21.50 0.26
CA TYR A 89 0.05 21.20 0.68
C TYR A 89 -1.01 21.44 -0.42
N PRO A 90 -1.04 22.60 -1.12
CA PRO A 90 -2.04 22.82 -2.16
C PRO A 90 -1.92 21.87 -3.34
N PHE A 91 -0.68 21.48 -3.70
CA PHE A 91 -0.44 20.55 -4.79
C PHE A 91 -0.76 19.10 -4.40
N ALA A 92 -0.59 18.73 -3.13
CA ALA A 92 -1.04 17.45 -2.61
C ALA A 92 -2.57 17.35 -2.76
N VAL A 93 -3.31 18.33 -2.24
CA VAL A 93 -4.78 18.35 -2.39
C VAL A 93 -5.18 18.23 -3.86
N ASN A 94 -4.51 18.95 -4.77
CA ASN A 94 -4.80 18.83 -6.19
C ASN A 94 -4.61 17.41 -6.74
N TRP A 95 -3.58 16.66 -6.29
CA TRP A 95 -3.44 15.26 -6.67
C TRP A 95 -4.55 14.39 -6.11
N GLN A 96 -4.94 14.61 -4.85
CA GLN A 96 -5.96 13.81 -4.17
C GLN A 96 -7.35 14.00 -4.78
N GLU A 97 -7.70 15.22 -5.18
CA GLU A 97 -8.96 15.53 -5.88
C GLU A 97 -9.03 14.93 -7.28
N HIS A 98 -7.88 14.58 -7.88
CA HIS A 98 -7.76 14.10 -9.26
C HIS A 98 -7.21 12.67 -9.31
N THR A 99 -7.55 11.85 -8.32
CA THR A 99 -7.21 10.42 -8.26
C THR A 99 -7.96 9.59 -9.31
N TYR A 100 -9.17 10.01 -9.69
CA TYR A 100 -10.07 9.26 -10.58
C TYR A 100 -10.28 7.80 -10.10
N GLY A 101 -10.37 7.59 -8.79
CA GLY A 101 -10.54 6.25 -8.20
C GLY A 101 -9.29 5.37 -8.26
N ARG A 102 -8.10 5.97 -8.40
CA ARG A 102 -6.81 5.28 -8.42
C ARG A 102 -5.95 5.71 -7.22
N PRO A 103 -5.14 4.81 -6.64
CA PRO A 103 -4.20 5.19 -5.58
C PRO A 103 -3.21 6.24 -6.05
N VAL A 104 -3.07 7.30 -5.25
CA VAL A 104 -1.99 8.27 -5.35
C VAL A 104 -1.21 8.24 -4.04
N ALA A 105 0.11 8.18 -4.14
CA ALA A 105 1.02 8.08 -3.02
C ALA A 105 2.19 9.06 -3.17
N PRO A 106 2.18 10.23 -2.51
CA PRO A 106 3.20 11.24 -2.66
C PRO A 106 4.62 10.71 -2.36
N GLY A 107 5.56 11.00 -3.26
CA GLY A 107 6.98 10.79 -3.03
C GLY A 107 7.55 11.89 -2.15
N LEU A 108 7.96 11.53 -0.93
CA LEU A 108 8.60 12.42 0.03
C LEU A 108 10.12 12.42 -0.15
N GLY A 109 10.71 13.62 -0.11
CA GLY A 109 12.13 13.82 -0.36
C GLY A 109 12.97 13.52 0.88
N ALA A 110 13.09 12.25 1.30
CA ALA A 110 13.89 11.84 2.46
C ALA A 110 15.35 12.35 2.40
N TYR A 111 15.92 12.45 1.20
CA TYR A 111 17.26 13.01 0.99
C TYR A 111 17.42 14.46 1.48
N GLN A 112 16.33 15.23 1.51
CA GLN A 112 16.33 16.63 1.97
C GLN A 112 16.71 16.77 3.45
N LEU A 113 16.65 15.68 4.24
CA LEU A 113 17.08 15.64 5.63
C LEU A 113 18.60 15.78 5.79
N ALA A 114 19.37 15.41 4.77
CA ALA A 114 20.83 15.39 4.84
C ALA A 114 21.41 16.81 4.95
N PRO A 115 22.50 17.00 5.74
CA PRO A 115 23.15 18.30 5.89
C PRO A 115 23.61 18.93 4.56
N GLU A 116 24.02 18.10 3.61
CA GLU A 116 24.56 18.50 2.31
C GLU A 116 23.47 18.92 1.31
N GLU A 117 22.20 18.67 1.66
CA GLU A 117 21.02 18.98 0.84
C GLU A 117 20.32 20.25 1.36
N ARG A 118 19.11 20.14 1.92
CA ARG A 118 18.42 21.26 2.60
C ARG A 118 18.45 21.17 4.11
N ASN A 119 19.09 20.14 4.66
CA ASN A 119 19.21 19.91 6.11
C ASN A 119 17.86 19.98 6.85
N TRP A 120 16.77 19.49 6.23
CA TRP A 120 15.43 19.52 6.81
C TRP A 120 15.39 18.82 8.17
N SER A 121 14.63 19.36 9.11
CA SER A 121 14.33 18.64 10.34
C SER A 121 13.42 17.44 10.04
N LEU A 122 13.52 16.37 10.83
CA LEU A 122 12.60 15.22 10.73
C LEU A 122 11.12 15.68 10.78
N LEU A 123 10.83 16.73 11.56
CA LEU A 123 9.50 17.29 11.73
C LEU A 123 8.84 17.71 10.41
N GLN A 124 9.61 18.10 9.39
CA GLN A 124 9.05 18.44 8.07
C GLN A 124 8.45 17.23 7.38
N ILE A 125 9.15 16.10 7.36
CA ILE A 125 8.64 14.83 6.83
C ILE A 125 7.45 14.35 7.67
N VAL A 126 7.53 14.46 9.01
CA VAL A 126 6.42 14.07 9.90
C VAL A 126 5.16 14.89 9.63
N ARG A 127 5.27 16.20 9.39
CA ARG A 127 4.12 17.06 9.04
C ARG A 127 3.52 16.67 7.69
N GLN A 128 4.35 16.37 6.69
CA GLN A 128 3.91 15.90 5.39
C GLN A 128 3.16 14.56 5.51
N LEU A 129 3.70 13.60 6.26
CA LEU A 129 3.06 12.30 6.52
C LEU A 129 1.71 12.45 7.22
N ARG A 130 1.65 13.26 8.29
CA ARG A 130 0.38 13.52 8.99
C ARG A 130 -0.65 14.16 8.07
N PHE A 131 -0.22 15.09 7.23
CA PHE A 131 -1.11 15.75 6.28
C PHE A 131 -1.66 14.77 5.24
N ILE A 132 -0.81 13.99 4.56
CA ILE A 132 -1.28 13.07 3.52
C ILE A 132 -2.18 11.96 4.09
N HIS A 133 -1.95 11.53 5.34
CA HIS A 133 -2.87 10.60 6.00
C HIS A 133 -4.22 11.25 6.32
N ALA A 134 -4.21 12.50 6.80
CA ALA A 134 -5.45 13.23 7.09
C ALA A 134 -6.28 13.49 5.82
N GLU A 135 -5.62 13.72 4.68
CA GLU A 135 -6.27 13.89 3.37
C GLU A 135 -6.69 12.55 2.71
N GLY A 136 -6.37 11.42 3.33
CA GLY A 136 -6.79 10.09 2.87
C GLY A 136 -6.03 9.58 1.65
N PHE A 137 -4.75 9.94 1.48
CA PHE A 137 -3.91 9.36 0.44
C PHE A 137 -3.73 7.85 0.65
N ALA A 138 -3.49 7.12 -0.45
CA ALA A 138 -3.35 5.65 -0.43
C ALA A 138 -1.99 5.16 0.10
N GLY A 139 -1.09 6.09 0.46
CA GLY A 139 0.23 5.82 1.01
C GLY A 139 1.23 6.90 0.59
N GLU A 140 2.52 6.53 0.61
CA GLU A 140 3.63 7.41 0.30
C GLU A 140 4.86 6.61 -0.18
N ALA A 141 5.86 7.33 -0.69
CA ALA A 141 7.16 6.76 -1.03
C ALA A 141 8.29 7.66 -0.54
N TYR A 142 9.47 7.10 -0.27
CA TYR A 142 10.64 7.87 0.18
C TYR A 142 11.73 7.87 -0.89
N PHE A 143 12.11 9.07 -1.35
CA PHE A 143 13.26 9.24 -2.23
C PHE A 143 14.49 9.71 -1.47
N ARG A 144 15.58 8.95 -1.39
CA ARG A 144 15.72 7.54 -1.83
C ARG A 144 15.98 6.64 -0.62
N SER A 145 15.83 5.34 -0.82
CA SER A 145 15.91 4.30 0.21
C SER A 145 17.10 4.46 1.15
N GLN A 146 18.27 4.84 0.65
CA GLN A 146 19.47 5.10 1.45
C GLN A 146 19.22 6.03 2.66
N PHE A 147 18.48 7.13 2.48
CA PHE A 147 18.26 8.10 3.57
C PHE A 147 17.28 7.59 4.62
N LEU A 148 16.32 6.74 4.21
CA LEU A 148 15.46 6.01 5.12
C LEU A 148 16.28 4.95 5.86
N LEU A 149 16.95 4.04 5.15
CA LEU A 149 17.65 2.89 5.73
C LEU A 149 18.86 3.27 6.58
N ASN A 150 19.54 4.38 6.28
CA ASN A 150 20.61 4.92 7.13
C ASN A 150 20.07 5.67 8.36
N ASN A 151 18.75 5.64 8.58
CA ASN A 151 18.06 6.29 9.69
C ASN A 151 18.43 7.78 9.83
N VAL A 152 18.52 8.51 8.71
CA VAL A 152 18.96 9.91 8.72
C VAL A 152 17.97 10.73 9.55
N LYS A 153 18.49 11.33 10.63
CA LYS A 153 17.71 12.09 11.63
C LYS A 153 16.59 11.29 12.32
N GLY A 154 16.71 9.97 12.42
CA GLY A 154 15.69 9.12 13.08
C GLY A 154 14.50 8.75 12.20
N LEU A 155 14.61 8.91 10.86
CA LEU A 155 13.50 8.62 9.95
C LEU A 155 13.08 7.14 9.96
N LEU A 156 14.01 6.20 10.03
CA LEU A 156 13.68 4.77 10.05
C LEU A 156 12.92 4.41 11.33
N ASP A 157 13.39 4.91 12.48
CA ASP A 157 12.76 4.66 13.77
C ASP A 157 11.33 5.20 13.77
N PHE A 158 11.13 6.43 13.27
CA PHE A 158 9.80 7.01 13.13
C PHE A 158 8.88 6.17 12.24
N VAL A 159 9.36 5.75 11.06
CA VAL A 159 8.57 4.95 10.11
C VAL A 159 8.24 3.57 10.67
N HIS A 160 9.19 2.94 11.36
CA HIS A 160 9.00 1.65 12.00
C HIS A 160 7.91 1.73 13.08
N ASP A 161 7.94 2.75 13.94
CA ASP A 161 6.94 2.95 14.98
C ASP A 161 5.57 3.33 14.41
N HIS A 162 5.56 4.08 13.30
CA HIS A 162 4.33 4.52 12.64
C HIS A 162 3.66 3.39 11.84
N TYR A 163 4.42 2.46 11.27
CA TYR A 163 3.91 1.31 10.50
C TYR A 163 4.22 -0.03 11.15
N ALA A 164 3.47 -0.34 12.22
CA ALA A 164 3.69 -1.54 13.02
C ALA A 164 3.31 -2.86 12.31
N GLN A 165 2.56 -2.83 11.21
CA GLN A 165 2.05 -4.02 10.53
C GLN A 165 2.27 -3.94 9.01
N PRO A 166 2.72 -5.03 8.35
CA PRO A 166 2.72 -5.13 6.91
C PRO A 166 1.31 -4.93 6.34
N GLN A 167 1.21 -4.23 5.20
CA GLN A 167 -0.04 -4.00 4.49
C GLN A 167 0.05 -4.51 3.05
N LEU A 168 -1.08 -4.99 2.53
CA LEU A 168 -1.21 -5.34 1.12
C LEU A 168 -1.38 -4.07 0.27
N PRO A 169 -0.82 -4.03 -0.95
CA PRO A 169 -1.17 -2.99 -1.91
C PRO A 169 -2.67 -3.03 -2.24
N PRO A 170 -3.35 -1.89 -2.47
CA PRO A 170 -4.77 -1.87 -2.81
C PRO A 170 -5.13 -2.76 -4.01
N ALA A 171 -6.28 -3.42 -3.95
CA ALA A 171 -6.80 -4.24 -5.04
C ALA A 171 -7.13 -3.38 -6.27
N MET A 172 -6.94 -3.94 -7.48
CA MET A 172 -7.31 -3.29 -8.73
C MET A 172 -8.77 -3.59 -9.10
N THR A 173 -9.70 -3.14 -8.24
CA THR A 173 -11.16 -3.40 -8.36
C THR A 173 -11.80 -2.89 -9.65
N TRP A 174 -11.08 -2.06 -10.39
CA TRP A 174 -11.49 -1.54 -11.70
C TRP A 174 -11.14 -2.44 -12.89
N LEU A 175 -10.30 -3.46 -12.68
CA LEU A 175 -10.01 -4.50 -13.68
C LEU A 175 -10.74 -5.79 -13.34
N ASP A 176 -10.77 -6.14 -12.06
CA ASP A 176 -11.50 -7.28 -11.53
C ASP A 176 -12.06 -6.92 -10.15
N SER A 177 -13.36 -7.10 -9.97
CA SER A 177 -14.07 -6.81 -8.72
C SER A 177 -14.61 -8.07 -8.03
N ILE A 178 -14.26 -9.27 -8.52
CA ILE A 178 -14.77 -10.53 -8.00
C ILE A 178 -13.63 -11.21 -7.24
N ALA A 179 -13.76 -11.28 -5.92
CA ALA A 179 -12.79 -12.00 -5.10
C ALA A 179 -12.87 -13.52 -5.32
N PRO A 180 -11.75 -14.24 -5.13
CA PRO A 180 -11.74 -15.70 -5.17
C PRO A 180 -12.60 -16.29 -4.03
N ALA A 181 -12.93 -17.58 -4.16
CA ALA A 181 -13.58 -18.30 -3.08
C ALA A 181 -12.67 -18.37 -1.83
N ALA A 182 -13.29 -18.38 -0.65
CA ALA A 182 -12.54 -18.60 0.59
C ALA A 182 -11.87 -19.99 0.60
N PRO A 183 -10.60 -20.08 1.03
CA PRO A 183 -9.91 -21.36 1.11
C PRO A 183 -10.50 -22.25 2.20
N GLN A 184 -10.64 -23.54 1.92
CA GLN A 184 -10.87 -24.54 2.94
C GLN A 184 -9.52 -24.95 3.53
N TRP A 185 -9.37 -24.77 4.84
CA TRP A 185 -8.10 -24.94 5.54
C TRP A 185 -8.29 -25.69 6.86
N GLN A 186 -7.18 -26.17 7.41
CA GLN A 186 -7.10 -26.78 8.72
C GLN A 186 -5.81 -26.32 9.40
N CYS A 187 -5.80 -26.32 10.74
CA CYS A 187 -4.61 -26.01 11.53
C CYS A 187 -4.35 -27.16 12.50
N ARG A 188 -3.08 -27.58 12.57
CA ARG A 188 -2.60 -28.53 13.56
C ARG A 188 -1.54 -27.88 14.43
N ARG A 189 -1.75 -27.93 15.74
CA ARG A 189 -0.76 -27.51 16.73
C ARG A 189 0.32 -28.57 16.91
N THR A 190 1.56 -28.10 17.00
CA THR A 190 2.72 -28.82 17.56
C THR A 190 3.16 -28.11 18.84
N ASP A 191 4.18 -28.62 19.54
CA ASP A 191 4.61 -28.06 20.84
C ASP A 191 4.93 -26.57 20.80
N HIS A 192 5.49 -26.08 19.68
CA HIS A 192 5.96 -24.70 19.53
C HIS A 192 5.49 -24.00 18.24
N ALA A 193 4.61 -24.62 17.46
CA ALA A 193 4.16 -24.06 16.18
C ALA A 193 2.72 -24.45 15.83
N LEU A 194 2.17 -23.71 14.88
CA LEU A 194 0.92 -24.01 14.19
C LEU A 194 1.22 -24.34 12.73
N ARG A 195 0.78 -25.50 12.26
CA ARG A 195 0.86 -25.88 10.84
C ARG A 195 -0.50 -25.72 10.19
N PHE A 196 -0.58 -24.78 9.25
CA PHE A 196 -1.75 -24.52 8.42
C PHE A 196 -1.60 -25.25 7.09
N THR A 197 -2.66 -25.91 6.64
CA THR A 197 -2.72 -26.55 5.32
C THR A 197 -4.09 -26.29 4.69
N TRP A 198 -4.15 -26.06 3.38
CA TRP A 198 -5.38 -25.78 2.67
C TRP A 198 -5.40 -26.38 1.27
N ASN A 199 -6.58 -26.42 0.66
CA ASN A 199 -6.71 -26.77 -0.75
C ASN A 199 -6.45 -25.55 -1.62
N ALA A 200 -5.85 -25.76 -2.79
CA ALA A 200 -5.69 -24.69 -3.77
C ALA A 200 -7.08 -24.17 -4.21
N VAL A 201 -7.27 -22.86 -4.15
CA VAL A 201 -8.47 -22.18 -4.65
C VAL A 201 -8.35 -22.02 -6.16
N ALA A 202 -9.40 -22.41 -6.88
CA ALA A 202 -9.47 -22.28 -8.32
C ALA A 202 -9.82 -20.84 -8.72
N ASP A 203 -8.84 -20.13 -9.30
CA ASP A 203 -8.99 -18.79 -9.86
C ASP A 203 -7.93 -18.57 -10.97
N ALA A 204 -8.00 -17.45 -11.69
CA ALA A 204 -6.98 -17.05 -12.65
C ALA A 204 -5.64 -16.80 -11.94
N PRO A 205 -4.54 -17.48 -12.36
CA PRO A 205 -3.25 -17.34 -11.70
C PRO A 205 -2.62 -15.97 -11.97
N PRO A 206 -1.75 -15.48 -11.07
CA PRO A 206 -1.38 -16.10 -9.79
C PRO A 206 -2.47 -15.95 -8.72
N VAL A 207 -2.64 -17.01 -7.93
CA VAL A 207 -3.43 -16.99 -6.69
C VAL A 207 -2.46 -17.03 -5.51
N HIS A 208 -2.70 -16.18 -4.54
CA HIS A 208 -1.91 -16.06 -3.32
C HIS A 208 -2.79 -16.29 -2.09
N TYR A 209 -2.17 -16.55 -0.93
CA TYR A 209 -2.89 -16.69 0.33
C TYR A 209 -2.32 -15.76 1.41
N ASN A 210 -3.19 -15.23 2.26
CA ASN A 210 -2.82 -14.38 3.38
C ASN A 210 -3.35 -14.99 4.68
N LEU A 211 -2.46 -15.13 5.65
CA LEU A 211 -2.76 -15.62 6.98
C LEU A 211 -2.80 -14.43 7.95
N TYR A 212 -3.90 -14.32 8.67
CA TYR A 212 -4.15 -13.30 9.67
C TYR A 212 -4.38 -13.93 11.04
N ARG A 213 -3.93 -13.25 12.08
CA ARG A 213 -4.36 -13.47 13.46
C ARG A 213 -5.45 -12.47 13.77
N LEU A 214 -6.55 -12.91 14.36
CA LEU A 214 -7.63 -12.01 14.75
C LEU A 214 -7.30 -11.35 16.09
N THR A 215 -7.52 -10.03 16.15
CA THR A 215 -7.35 -9.25 17.37
C THR A 215 -8.61 -8.42 17.61
N PRO A 216 -8.84 -7.91 18.83
CA PRO A 216 -9.99 -7.04 19.11
C PRO A 216 -10.04 -5.78 18.22
N THR A 217 -8.88 -5.34 17.72
CA THR A 217 -8.75 -4.17 16.82
C THR A 217 -8.81 -4.53 15.33
N GLY A 218 -8.97 -5.81 14.98
CA GLY A 218 -9.03 -6.32 13.61
C GLY A 218 -7.97 -7.38 13.29
N PRO A 219 -7.91 -7.85 12.03
CA PRO A 219 -6.93 -8.83 11.59
C PRO A 219 -5.51 -8.24 11.60
N ALA A 220 -4.56 -8.97 12.15
CA ALA A 220 -3.13 -8.66 12.13
C ALA A 220 -2.41 -9.64 11.20
N ALA A 221 -1.59 -9.14 10.28
CA ALA A 221 -0.89 -9.97 9.30
C ALA A 221 0.12 -10.91 9.99
N VAL A 222 0.04 -12.20 9.69
CA VAL A 222 1.02 -13.22 10.10
C VAL A 222 1.93 -13.56 8.94
N ALA A 223 1.34 -13.81 7.77
CA ALA A 223 2.05 -14.04 6.52
C ALA A 223 1.21 -13.56 5.35
N LEU A 224 1.83 -12.91 4.37
CA LEU A 224 1.16 -12.34 3.20
C LEU A 224 1.77 -12.90 1.92
N ARG A 225 0.94 -13.07 0.89
CA ARG A 225 1.33 -13.53 -0.46
C ARG A 225 2.00 -14.90 -0.50
N LEU A 226 1.53 -15.83 0.33
CA LEU A 226 1.93 -17.23 0.26
C LEU A 226 1.53 -17.82 -1.09
N SER A 227 2.42 -18.59 -1.71
CA SER A 227 2.15 -19.26 -3.00
C SER A 227 1.94 -20.76 -2.85
N ASP A 228 2.46 -21.35 -1.77
CA ASP A 228 2.24 -22.74 -1.41
C ASP A 228 0.87 -22.93 -0.73
N THR A 229 0.50 -24.18 -0.51
CA THR A 229 -0.76 -24.57 0.17
C THR A 229 -0.57 -25.04 1.61
N ASP A 230 0.61 -24.75 2.19
CA ASP A 230 0.87 -24.92 3.60
C ASP A 230 1.80 -23.83 4.16
N PHE A 231 1.70 -23.59 5.46
CA PHE A 231 2.54 -22.64 6.18
C PHE A 231 2.71 -23.06 7.64
N THR A 232 3.93 -22.93 8.16
CA THR A 232 4.21 -23.20 9.57
C THR A 232 4.54 -21.89 10.29
N TYR A 233 3.74 -21.56 11.29
CA TYR A 233 3.91 -20.38 12.13
C TYR A 233 4.47 -20.77 13.50
N SER A 234 5.66 -20.27 13.83
CA SER A 234 6.25 -20.40 15.17
C SER A 234 6.19 -19.05 15.87
N PRO A 235 5.17 -18.78 16.71
CA PRO A 235 5.03 -17.49 17.36
C PRO A 235 6.13 -17.26 18.41
N ALA A 236 6.52 -16.00 18.59
CA ALA A 236 7.46 -15.61 19.64
C ALA A 236 6.86 -15.77 21.05
N LEU A 237 5.53 -15.61 21.18
CA LEU A 237 4.81 -15.75 22.44
C LEU A 237 3.98 -17.05 22.42
N PRO A 238 4.16 -17.97 23.38
CA PRO A 238 3.42 -19.23 23.42
C PRO A 238 1.89 -19.05 23.46
N SER A 239 1.40 -17.94 24.04
CA SER A 239 -0.04 -17.62 24.09
C SER A 239 -0.67 -17.43 22.71
N LEU A 240 0.12 -17.13 21.68
CA LEU A 240 -0.39 -16.99 20.31
C LEU A 240 -0.73 -18.34 19.68
N LEU A 241 -0.26 -19.47 20.24
CA LEU A 241 -0.66 -20.80 19.77
C LEU A 241 -2.16 -21.07 20.00
N ASP A 242 -2.80 -20.31 20.90
CA ASP A 242 -4.22 -20.42 21.26
C ASP A 242 -5.07 -19.28 20.67
N ALA A 243 -4.52 -18.46 19.77
CA ALA A 243 -5.23 -17.36 19.14
C ALA A 243 -6.15 -17.82 17.98
N ASP A 244 -7.10 -16.97 17.60
CA ASP A 244 -7.91 -17.18 16.41
C ASP A 244 -7.18 -16.71 15.15
N TYR A 245 -7.30 -17.50 14.08
CA TYR A 245 -6.67 -17.24 12.79
C TYR A 245 -7.69 -17.25 11.66
N ALA A 246 -7.37 -16.53 10.59
CA ALA A 246 -8.13 -16.52 9.35
C ALA A 246 -7.18 -16.64 8.17
N LEU A 247 -7.61 -17.39 7.15
CA LEU A 247 -6.89 -17.54 5.89
C LEU A 247 -7.78 -16.98 4.76
N THR A 248 -7.19 -16.16 3.90
CA THR A 248 -7.84 -15.67 2.68
C THR A 248 -7.08 -16.19 1.45
N ALA A 249 -7.81 -16.34 0.35
CA ALA A 249 -7.23 -16.41 -0.98
C ALA A 249 -7.27 -15.00 -1.59
N MET A 250 -6.28 -14.69 -2.41
CA MET A 250 -6.13 -13.41 -3.08
C MET A 250 -5.82 -13.66 -4.55
N ASP A 251 -6.59 -13.04 -5.44
CA ASP A 251 -6.37 -13.14 -6.88
C ASP A 251 -5.15 -12.32 -7.34
N ALA A 252 -4.88 -12.36 -8.65
CA ALA A 252 -3.80 -11.62 -9.27
C ALA A 252 -3.96 -10.09 -9.17
N TYR A 253 -5.18 -9.59 -9.03
CA TYR A 253 -5.52 -8.17 -8.96
C TYR A 253 -5.48 -7.61 -7.52
N GLY A 254 -5.38 -8.50 -6.53
CA GLY A 254 -5.30 -8.18 -5.11
C GLY A 254 -6.65 -8.25 -4.38
N ASN A 255 -7.72 -8.77 -5.00
CA ASN A 255 -8.99 -8.97 -4.31
C ASN A 255 -8.87 -10.16 -3.36
N GLU A 256 -9.18 -9.95 -2.08
CA GLU A 256 -9.18 -11.01 -1.07
C GLU A 256 -10.58 -11.62 -0.91
N SER A 257 -10.63 -12.95 -0.78
CA SER A 257 -11.83 -13.66 -0.35
C SER A 257 -12.30 -13.16 1.01
N PRO A 258 -13.59 -13.34 1.37
CA PRO A 258 -14.04 -13.13 2.74
C PRO A 258 -13.20 -13.93 3.75
N LEU A 259 -13.01 -13.37 4.96
CA LEU A 259 -12.29 -14.05 6.03
C LEU A 259 -13.01 -15.35 6.40
N HIS A 260 -12.34 -16.48 6.19
CA HIS A 260 -12.85 -17.80 6.56
C HIS A 260 -12.16 -18.31 7.82
N PHE A 261 -12.98 -18.63 8.82
CA PHE A 261 -12.54 -19.09 10.13
C PHE A 261 -12.84 -20.57 10.27
N THR A 262 -11.90 -21.35 10.82
CA THR A 262 -12.21 -22.67 11.36
C THR A 262 -12.36 -22.55 12.86
N HIS A 263 -13.57 -22.67 13.38
CA HIS A 263 -13.76 -23.03 14.78
C HIS A 263 -13.39 -24.51 14.92
N ASP A 264 -12.19 -24.81 15.42
CA ASP A 264 -11.93 -26.15 15.93
C ASP A 264 -12.32 -26.18 17.40
N THR A 265 -13.56 -26.59 17.66
CA THR A 265 -14.02 -26.86 19.03
C THR A 265 -13.30 -28.08 19.58
N GLN A 266 -12.19 -27.85 20.27
CA GLN A 266 -11.89 -28.58 21.50
C GLN A 266 -11.87 -27.60 22.66
N SER A 267 -13.06 -27.14 23.05
CA SER A 267 -13.26 -26.53 24.35
C SER A 267 -12.88 -27.56 25.41
N THR A 268 -11.67 -27.44 25.96
CA THR A 268 -11.45 -28.04 27.27
C THR A 268 -12.35 -27.25 28.23
N PRO A 269 -13.30 -27.87 28.95
CA PRO A 269 -14.16 -27.12 29.86
C PRO A 269 -13.28 -26.34 30.85
N PRO A 270 -13.68 -25.12 31.24
CA PRO A 270 -12.92 -24.36 32.20
C PRO A 270 -12.76 -25.19 33.47
N ARG A 271 -11.51 -25.54 33.81
CA ARG A 271 -11.20 -26.04 35.15
C ARG A 271 -11.53 -24.90 36.11
N VAL A 272 -12.64 -25.04 36.83
CA VAL A 272 -12.89 -24.26 38.04
C VAL A 272 -11.77 -24.62 39.02
N VAL A 273 -10.71 -23.81 39.04
CA VAL A 273 -9.75 -23.84 40.14
C VAL A 273 -10.45 -23.13 41.30
N GLY A 274 -11.09 -23.92 42.16
CA GLY A 274 -11.62 -23.42 43.42
C GLY A 274 -10.46 -22.86 44.24
N TYR A 275 -10.42 -21.54 44.42
CA TYR A 275 -9.52 -20.92 45.38
C TYR A 275 -9.92 -21.39 46.79
N PRO A 276 -8.98 -21.91 47.60
CA PRO A 276 -9.25 -22.14 49.02
C PRO A 276 -9.54 -20.78 49.67
N SER A 277 -10.74 -20.63 50.23
CA SER A 277 -11.07 -19.46 51.04
C SER A 277 -10.18 -19.45 52.28
N ALA A 278 -9.23 -18.53 52.34
CA ALA A 278 -8.47 -18.26 53.55
C ALA A 278 -8.46 -16.75 53.80
N PHE A 279 -9.62 -16.20 54.14
CA PHE A 279 -9.72 -14.98 54.94
C PHE A 279 -10.95 -15.10 55.84
N ARG A 280 -10.73 -15.45 57.11
CA ARG A 280 -11.69 -15.21 58.19
C ARG A 280 -11.27 -13.91 58.89
N PRO A 281 -12.13 -12.88 58.97
CA PRO A 281 -11.87 -11.75 59.84
C PRO A 281 -12.18 -12.12 61.30
N ARG A 282 -11.34 -11.62 62.22
CA ARG A 282 -11.70 -11.37 63.61
C ARG A 282 -12.23 -9.95 63.71
#